data_AF-A0A353M2M4-F1
#
_entry.id   AF-A0A353M2M4-F1
#
_cell.length_a   1.000
_cell.length_b   1.000
_cell.length_c   1.000
_cell.angle_alpha   90.00
_cell.angle_beta   90.00
_cell.angle_gamma   90.00
#
_symmetry.space_group_name_H-M   'P 1'
#
loop_
_entity.id
_entity.type
_entity.pdbx_description
1 polymer ?
#
loop_
_entity_poly.entity_id
_entity_poly.type
_entity_poly.pdbx_seq_one_letter_code
_entity_poly.pdbx_strand_id
1 'polypeptide(L)'
;RGLSVQDLYELALPYWQKAGFLPAEVSPEAKEHAQRILEQLQSRIKLMADVAESAQFFFVDDYPYQPKVVQKILTKPHTEAILKYVYGVIQDTPELDEEHVKPLFQVGMQKFGIKMGDLIQPLRVALTGTNI
;
A
#
# COMPACT_ATOMS: atom_id res chain seq x y z
N ARG A 1 -19.35 -3.04 -1.09
CA ARG A 1 -19.52 -3.20 -2.55
C ARG A 1 -20.94 -2.79 -2.91
N GLY A 2 -21.18 -1.50 -3.17
CA GLY A 2 -22.53 -0.96 -3.40
C GLY A 2 -22.74 0.50 -2.95
N LEU A 3 -21.88 1.00 -2.06
CA LEU A 3 -21.83 2.42 -1.70
C LEU A 3 -21.00 3.20 -2.70
N SER A 4 -21.34 4.47 -2.93
CA SER A 4 -20.44 5.37 -3.64
C SER A 4 -19.18 5.64 -2.80
N VAL A 5 -18.10 6.12 -3.43
CA VAL A 5 -16.88 6.53 -2.71
C VAL A 5 -17.18 7.67 -1.74
N GLN A 6 -18.10 8.57 -2.09
CA GLN A 6 -18.54 9.66 -1.22
C GLN A 6 -19.25 9.14 0.03
N ASP A 7 -20.20 8.21 -0.10
CA ASP A 7 -20.90 7.63 1.06
C ASP A 7 -19.93 6.84 1.95
N LEU A 8 -19.00 6.11 1.32
CA LEU A 8 -17.98 5.37 2.05
C LEU A 8 -17.04 6.31 2.81
N TYR A 9 -16.70 7.46 2.22
CA TYR A 9 -15.91 8.49 2.88
C TYR A 9 -16.60 9.04 4.13
N GLU A 10 -17.90 9.32 4.06
CA GLU A 10 -18.66 9.81 5.21
C GLU A 10 -18.70 8.79 6.35
N LEU A 11 -18.78 7.49 6.03
CA LEU A 11 -18.68 6.41 7.02
C LEU A 11 -17.28 6.25 7.59
N ALA A 12 -16.23 6.41 6.79
CA ALA A 12 -14.84 6.23 7.20
C ALA A 12 -14.29 7.41 8.00
N LEU A 13 -14.74 8.64 7.70
CA LEU A 13 -14.27 9.88 8.29
C LEU A 13 -14.17 9.85 9.83
N PRO A 14 -15.21 9.46 10.60
CA PRO A 14 -15.10 9.44 12.07
C PRO A 14 -14.04 8.45 12.58
N TYR A 15 -13.81 7.34 11.88
CA TYR A 15 -12.77 6.38 12.25
C TYR A 15 -11.38 6.94 11.99
N TRP A 16 -11.20 7.62 10.85
CA TRP A 16 -9.92 8.25 10.49
C TRP A 16 -9.60 9.46 11.36
N GLN A 17 -10.60 10.26 11.75
CA GLN A 17 -10.42 11.34 12.74
C GLN A 17 -10.04 10.79 14.11
N LYS A 18 -10.72 9.73 14.57
CA LYS A 18 -10.38 9.07 15.84
C LYS A 18 -8.98 8.44 15.83
N ALA A 19 -8.54 7.95 14.68
CA ALA A 19 -7.20 7.41 14.47
C ALA A 19 -6.12 8.50 14.30
N GLY A 20 -6.51 9.78 14.21
CA GLY A 20 -5.59 10.90 14.00
C GLY A 20 -5.09 11.05 12.56
N PHE A 21 -5.69 10.36 11.59
CA PHE A 21 -5.30 10.42 10.18
C PHE A 21 -5.80 11.67 9.47
N LEU A 22 -6.96 12.18 9.91
CA LEU A 22 -7.55 13.41 9.39
C LEU A 22 -7.97 14.33 10.54
N PRO A 23 -7.86 15.65 10.37
CA PRO A 23 -8.35 16.63 11.35
C PRO A 23 -9.88 16.70 11.39
N ALA A 24 -10.42 17.42 12.37
CA ALA A 24 -11.86 17.69 12.48
C ALA A 24 -12.41 18.42 11.25
N GLU A 25 -11.67 19.41 10.75
CA GLU A 25 -11.97 20.12 9.51
C GLU A 25 -11.03 19.64 8.40
N VAL A 26 -11.56 18.88 7.45
CA VAL A 26 -10.78 18.29 6.35
C VAL A 26 -10.73 19.23 5.16
N SER A 27 -9.53 19.60 4.73
CA SER A 27 -9.31 20.39 3.50
C SER A 27 -9.77 19.63 2.25
N PRO A 28 -10.16 20.32 1.16
CA PRO A 28 -10.54 19.68 -0.09
C PRO A 28 -9.50 18.67 -0.62
N GLU A 29 -8.21 18.99 -0.53
CA GLU A 29 -7.10 18.15 -1.03
C GLU A 29 -6.98 16.86 -0.21
N ALA A 30 -7.02 16.97 1.12
CA ALA A 30 -7.02 15.82 2.02
C ALA A 30 -8.26 14.93 1.81
N LYS A 31 -9.42 15.53 1.54
CA LYS A 31 -10.65 14.79 1.21
C LYS A 31 -10.50 14.01 -0.10
N GLU A 32 -9.95 14.64 -1.15
CA GLU A 32 -9.70 13.97 -2.43
C GLU A 32 -8.71 12.80 -2.26
N HIS A 33 -7.62 13.01 -1.52
CA HIS A 33 -6.66 11.96 -1.22
C HIS A 33 -7.29 10.78 -0.45
N ALA A 34 -8.08 11.09 0.58
CA ALA A 34 -8.88 10.14 1.33
C ALA A 34 -9.81 9.30 0.44
N GLN A 35 -10.49 9.93 -0.53
CA GLN A 35 -11.36 9.22 -1.47
C GLN A 35 -10.59 8.28 -2.39
N ARG A 36 -9.42 8.69 -2.89
CA ARG A 36 -8.53 7.82 -3.68
C ARG A 36 -8.06 6.60 -2.89
N ILE A 37 -7.75 6.76 -1.61
CA ILE A 37 -7.44 5.64 -0.72
C ILE A 37 -8.64 4.68 -0.62
N LEU A 38 -9.85 5.22 -0.44
CA LEU A 38 -11.06 4.40 -0.35
C LEU A 38 -11.38 3.66 -1.64
N GLU A 39 -11.11 4.23 -2.81
CA GLU A 39 -11.26 3.52 -4.09
C GLU A 39 -10.40 2.24 -4.12
N GLN A 40 -9.17 2.31 -3.61
CA GLN A 40 -8.27 1.16 -3.53
C GLN A 40 -8.71 0.13 -2.47
N LEU A 41 -9.24 0.60 -1.34
CA LEU A 41 -9.61 -0.25 -0.20
C LEU A 41 -11.03 -0.79 -0.27
N GLN A 42 -11.96 -0.15 -0.98
CA GLN A 42 -13.40 -0.46 -0.96
C GLN A 42 -13.70 -1.93 -1.25
N SER A 43 -12.94 -2.55 -2.15
CA SER A 43 -13.13 -3.96 -2.51
C SER A 43 -12.72 -4.95 -1.41
N ARG A 44 -11.93 -4.49 -0.43
CA ARG A 44 -11.26 -5.25 0.64
C ARG A 44 -11.81 -4.97 2.03
N ILE A 45 -12.39 -3.79 2.25
CA ILE A 45 -13.01 -3.44 3.54
C ILE A 45 -14.24 -4.32 3.76
N LYS A 46 -14.21 -5.12 4.84
CA LYS A 46 -15.33 -5.97 5.27
C LYS A 46 -16.17 -5.29 6.34
N LEU A 47 -15.51 -4.65 7.31
CA LEU A 47 -16.13 -3.93 8.41
C LEU A 47 -15.58 -2.51 8.46
N MET A 48 -16.43 -1.52 8.71
CA MET A 48 -15.98 -0.12 8.87
C MET A 48 -15.05 0.03 10.08
N ALA A 49 -15.20 -0.82 11.11
CA ALA A 49 -14.29 -0.84 12.25
C ALA A 49 -12.82 -1.08 11.85
N ASP A 50 -12.58 -1.76 10.72
CA ASP A 50 -11.24 -2.12 10.25
C ASP A 50 -10.67 -1.08 9.27
N VAL A 51 -11.42 -0.01 8.93
CA VAL A 51 -11.04 0.94 7.87
C VAL A 51 -9.80 1.76 8.25
N ALA A 52 -9.62 2.05 9.53
CA ALA A 52 -8.43 2.76 10.01
C ALA A 52 -7.19 1.86 9.89
N GLU A 53 -7.23 0.65 10.42
CA GLU A 53 -6.12 -0.31 10.32
C GLU A 53 -5.74 -0.59 8.86
N SER A 54 -6.75 -0.77 7.99
CA SER A 54 -6.54 -1.06 6.56
C SER A 54 -5.90 0.10 5.78
N ALA A 55 -5.99 1.33 6.30
CA ALA A 55 -5.50 2.53 5.63
C ALA A 55 -4.26 3.13 6.27
N GLN A 56 -3.78 2.59 7.40
CA GLN A 56 -2.76 3.21 8.24
C GLN A 56 -1.49 3.61 7.48
N PHE A 57 -0.98 2.74 6.59
CA PHE A 57 0.23 2.98 5.82
C PHE A 57 0.10 4.07 4.74
N PHE A 58 -1.11 4.58 4.49
CA PHE A 58 -1.31 5.76 3.63
C PHE A 58 -1.20 7.09 4.39
N PHE A 59 -1.36 7.07 5.72
CA PHE A 59 -1.44 8.29 6.55
C PHE A 59 -0.26 8.48 7.49
N VAL A 60 0.47 7.41 7.81
CA VAL A 60 1.56 7.42 8.78
C VAL A 60 2.77 6.74 8.16
N ASP A 61 3.95 7.33 8.29
CA ASP A 61 5.21 6.75 7.80
C ASP A 61 5.78 5.68 8.75
N ASP A 62 5.59 5.86 10.06
CA ASP A 62 6.00 4.90 11.09
C ASP A 62 4.84 3.95 11.43
N TYR A 63 4.72 2.89 10.64
CA TYR A 63 3.73 1.83 10.84
C TYR A 63 4.37 0.51 11.29
N PRO A 64 3.66 -0.29 12.11
CA PRO A 64 4.20 -1.54 12.63
C PRO A 64 4.28 -2.61 11.53
N TYR A 65 5.35 -3.39 11.56
CA TYR A 65 5.46 -4.60 10.75
C TYR A 65 4.88 -5.80 11.49
N GLN A 66 4.08 -6.61 10.80
CA GLN A 66 3.58 -7.86 11.36
C GLN A 66 4.71 -8.90 11.45
N PRO A 67 5.14 -9.33 12.66
CA PRO A 67 6.34 -10.17 12.80
C PRO A 67 6.25 -11.50 12.04
N LYS A 68 5.06 -12.12 12.01
CA LYS A 68 4.81 -13.37 11.26
C LYS A 68 4.96 -13.19 9.76
N VAL A 69 4.57 -12.02 9.23
CA VAL A 69 4.66 -11.69 7.81
C VAL A 69 6.12 -11.43 7.43
N VAL A 70 6.84 -10.64 8.23
CA VAL A 70 8.28 -10.39 8.09
C VAL A 70 9.04 -11.72 8.06
N GLN A 71 8.83 -12.58 9.06
CA GLN A 71 9.51 -13.87 9.15
C GLN A 71 9.20 -14.82 7.98
N LYS A 72 8.04 -14.68 7.33
CA LYS A 72 7.65 -15.52 6.20
C LYS A 72 8.17 -15.01 4.86
N ILE A 73 8.31 -13.70 4.70
CA ILE A 73 8.53 -13.05 3.41
C ILE A 73 9.90 -12.38 3.34
N LEU A 74 10.24 -11.56 4.34
CA LEU A 74 11.43 -10.73 4.30
C LEU A 74 12.72 -11.50 4.64
N THR A 75 12.62 -12.70 5.21
CA THR A 75 13.77 -13.56 5.50
C THR A 75 14.07 -14.57 4.38
N LYS A 76 13.40 -14.47 3.23
CA LYS A 76 13.68 -15.34 2.08
C LYS A 76 15.02 -14.96 1.43
N PRO A 77 15.69 -15.90 0.74
CA PRO A 77 16.86 -15.59 -0.05
C PRO A 77 16.58 -14.48 -1.07
N HIS A 78 17.59 -13.65 -1.35
CA HIS A 78 17.54 -12.54 -2.32
C HIS A 78 16.57 -11.40 -2.01
N THR A 79 15.79 -11.42 -0.91
CA THR A 79 14.86 -10.33 -0.60
C THR A 79 15.53 -8.96 -0.54
N GLU A 80 16.67 -8.84 0.13
CA GLU A 80 17.43 -7.59 0.17
C GLU A 80 17.86 -7.12 -1.23
N ALA A 81 18.35 -8.02 -2.07
CA ALA A 81 18.77 -7.71 -3.43
C ALA A 81 17.59 -7.29 -4.33
N ILE A 82 16.43 -7.92 -4.16
CA ILE A 82 15.19 -7.57 -4.85
C ILE A 82 14.75 -6.16 -4.45
N LEU A 83 14.71 -5.86 -3.14
CA LEU A 83 14.30 -4.54 -2.65
C LEU A 83 15.25 -3.43 -3.12
N LYS A 84 16.57 -3.67 -3.08
CA LYS A 84 17.57 -2.72 -3.61
C LYS A 84 17.40 -2.50 -5.11
N TYR A 85 17.14 -3.56 -5.88
CA TYR A 85 16.88 -3.44 -7.31
C TYR A 85 15.64 -2.60 -7.58
N VAL A 86 14.52 -2.90 -6.91
CA VAL A 86 13.26 -2.16 -7.09
C VAL A 86 13.45 -0.70 -6.71
N TYR A 87 14.10 -0.41 -5.58
CA TYR A 87 14.41 0.95 -5.18
C TYR A 87 15.19 1.71 -6.27
N GLY A 88 16.27 1.12 -6.78
CA GLY A 88 17.08 1.74 -7.83
C GLY A 88 16.30 2.02 -9.11
N VAL A 89 15.57 1.05 -9.64
CA VAL A 89 14.84 1.26 -10.90
C VAL A 89 13.68 2.25 -10.75
N ILE A 90 13.04 2.30 -9.58
CA ILE A 90 11.96 3.25 -9.30
C ILE A 90 12.48 4.68 -9.18
N GLN A 91 13.68 4.90 -8.62
CA GLN A 91 14.27 6.24 -8.55
C GLN A 91 14.50 6.87 -9.93
N ASP A 92 14.80 6.04 -10.93
CA ASP A 92 15.08 6.48 -12.30
C ASP A 92 13.84 6.48 -13.20
N THR A 93 12.67 6.08 -12.68
CA THR A 93 11.43 6.02 -13.45
C THR A 93 10.80 7.41 -13.59
N PRO A 94 10.33 7.81 -14.78
CA PRO A 94 9.71 9.13 -14.97
C PRO A 94 8.37 9.27 -14.24
N GLU A 95 7.56 8.21 -14.20
CA GLU A 95 6.22 8.22 -13.58
C GLU A 95 5.93 6.91 -12.83
N LEU A 96 5.21 7.00 -11.71
CA LEU A 96 4.80 5.85 -10.91
C LEU A 96 3.45 5.30 -11.38
N ASP A 97 3.42 4.74 -12.58
CA ASP A 97 2.25 4.12 -13.19
C ASP A 97 2.53 2.69 -13.71
N GLU A 98 1.49 2.02 -14.21
CA GLU A 98 1.64 0.66 -14.74
C GLU A 98 2.51 0.60 -16.01
N GLU A 99 2.44 1.61 -16.88
CA GLU A 99 3.15 1.64 -18.16
C GLU A 99 4.66 1.67 -17.95
N HIS A 100 5.12 2.50 -17.01
CA HIS A 100 6.53 2.72 -16.73
C HIS A 100 7.10 1.70 -15.75
N VAL A 101 6.34 1.27 -14.73
CA VAL A 101 6.85 0.38 -13.66
C VAL A 101 6.82 -1.10 -14.07
N LYS A 102 5.79 -1.56 -14.78
CA LYS A 102 5.61 -2.97 -15.11
C LYS A 102 6.77 -3.57 -15.93
N PRO A 103 7.35 -2.90 -16.93
CA PRO A 103 8.53 -3.41 -17.65
C PRO A 103 9.74 -3.60 -16.73
N LEU A 104 9.97 -2.67 -15.79
CA LEU A 104 11.09 -2.74 -14.84
C LEU A 104 10.96 -3.97 -13.92
N PHE A 105 9.74 -4.32 -13.53
CA PHE A 105 9.48 -5.52 -12.75
C PHE A 105 9.66 -6.79 -13.57
N GLN A 106 9.29 -6.79 -14.86
CA GLN A 106 9.57 -7.92 -15.76
C GLN A 106 11.07 -8.17 -15.95
N VAL A 107 11.88 -7.11 -16.07
CA VAL A 107 13.34 -7.22 -16.08
C VAL A 107 13.86 -7.79 -14.76
N GLY A 108 13.31 -7.35 -13.63
CA GLY A 108 13.66 -7.89 -12.30
C GLY A 108 13.35 -9.39 -12.18
N MET A 109 12.17 -9.82 -12.65
CA MET A 109 11.78 -11.23 -12.68
C MET A 109 12.80 -12.09 -13.43
N GLN A 110 13.24 -11.63 -14.61
CA GLN A 110 14.25 -12.33 -15.41
C GLN A 110 15.62 -12.34 -14.70
N LYS A 111 16.04 -11.19 -14.15
CA LYS A 111 17.32 -11.04 -13.44
C LYS A 111 17.46 -12.00 -12.26
N PHE A 112 16.40 -12.17 -11.48
CA PHE A 112 16.41 -13.02 -10.28
C PHE A 112 15.88 -14.44 -10.52
N GLY A 113 15.36 -14.75 -11.72
CA GLY A 113 14.77 -16.05 -12.03
C GLY A 113 13.51 -16.35 -11.21
N ILE A 114 12.68 -15.34 -10.92
CA ILE A 114 11.51 -15.43 -10.04
C ILE A 114 10.21 -15.03 -10.74
N LYS A 115 9.08 -15.40 -10.14
CA LYS A 115 7.75 -14.98 -10.60
C LYS A 115 7.42 -13.58 -10.06
N MET A 116 6.47 -12.91 -10.71
CA MET A 116 6.01 -11.57 -10.30
C MET A 116 5.59 -11.51 -8.83
N GLY A 117 4.89 -12.56 -8.34
CA GLY A 117 4.46 -12.64 -6.95
C GLY A 117 5.63 -12.63 -5.95
N ASP A 118 6.75 -13.27 -6.29
CA ASP A 118 7.94 -13.32 -5.43
C ASP A 118 8.70 -11.99 -5.42
N LEU A 119 8.58 -11.19 -6.49
CA LEU A 119 9.15 -9.84 -6.56
C LEU A 119 8.29 -8.82 -5.80
N ILE A 120 6.97 -8.86 -5.99
CA ILE A 120 6.03 -7.88 -5.41
C ILE A 120 5.79 -8.13 -3.92
N GLN A 121 5.83 -9.37 -3.46
CA GLN A 121 5.47 -9.69 -2.07
C GLN A 121 6.40 -9.02 -1.04
N PRO A 122 7.74 -9.01 -1.19
CA PRO A 122 8.62 -8.22 -0.33
C PRO A 122 8.31 -6.71 -0.37
N LEU A 123 8.00 -6.17 -1.55
CA LEU A 123 7.66 -4.75 -1.70
C LEU A 123 6.39 -4.38 -0.93
N ARG A 124 5.35 -5.22 -0.99
CA ARG A 124 4.12 -5.04 -0.21
C ARG A 124 4.40 -5.01 1.29
N VAL A 125 5.24 -5.90 1.79
CA VAL A 125 5.60 -5.90 3.21
C VAL A 125 6.41 -4.65 3.55
N ALA A 126 7.37 -4.25 2.72
CA ALA A 126 8.14 -3.03 2.93
C ALA A 126 7.26 -1.78 3.00
N LEU A 127 6.29 -1.63 2.09
CA LEU A 127 5.45 -0.43 1.98
C LEU A 127 4.21 -0.42 2.90
N THR A 128 3.82 -1.56 3.48
CA THR A 128 2.57 -1.65 4.24
C THR A 128 2.72 -2.30 5.61
N GLY A 129 3.88 -2.88 5.93
CA GLY A 129 4.09 -3.69 7.13
C GLY A 129 3.38 -5.06 7.10
N THR A 130 2.59 -5.34 6.06
CA THR A 130 1.71 -6.51 5.95
C THR A 130 1.77 -7.16 4.56
N ASN A 131 0.98 -8.21 4.30
CA ASN A 131 0.99 -8.94 3.02
C ASN A 131 -0.22 -8.65 2.11
N ILE A 132 -0.90 -7.52 2.32
CA ILE A 132 -2.11 -7.14 1.57
C ILE A 132 -1.85 -6.99 0.06
#